data_AF-A0A3D5WPC3-F1
#
_entry.id   AF-A0A3D5WPC3-F1
#
_cell.length_a   1.000
_cell.length_b   1.000
_cell.length_c   1.000
_cell.angle_alpha   90.00
_cell.angle_beta   90.00
_cell.angle_gamma   90.00
#
_symmetry.space_group_name_H-M   'P 1'
#
loop_
_entity.id
_entity.type
_entity.pdbx_description
1 polymer ?
#
loop_
_entity_poly.entity_id
_entity_poly.type
_entity_poly.pdbx_seq_one_letter_code
_entity_poly.pdbx_strand_id
1 'polypeptide(L)'
;MRSFAQHMCMYEMFMPEDKEQLALAMNGKKRNIRRKDFLVFAEECGLTRTSAEKMMMAVIKQKNSFLEMCEESLLPARLKERFAFLIEQRIDILQG
;
A
#
# COMPACT_ATOMS: atom_id res chain seq x y z
N MET A 1 -14.64 10.52 -7.95
CA MET A 1 -13.29 9.92 -7.85
C MET A 1 -12.39 10.53 -6.78
N ARG A 2 -12.71 11.70 -6.19
CA ARG A 2 -11.87 12.34 -5.15
C ARG A 2 -11.99 11.73 -3.73
N SER A 3 -12.99 10.89 -3.48
CA SER A 3 -13.27 10.36 -2.12
C SER A 3 -12.64 8.98 -1.83
N PHE A 4 -12.26 8.20 -2.85
CA PHE A 4 -11.86 6.80 -2.62
C PHE A 4 -10.43 6.63 -2.09
N ALA A 5 -9.51 7.53 -2.47
CA ALA A 5 -8.14 7.49 -1.97
C ALA A 5 -8.07 7.76 -0.44
N GLN A 6 -9.03 8.52 0.10
CA GLN A 6 -9.07 8.85 1.52
C GLN A 6 -9.44 7.65 2.39
N HIS A 7 -10.34 6.77 1.95
CA HIS A 7 -10.85 5.68 2.78
C HIS A 7 -9.83 4.55 3.03
N MET A 8 -8.98 4.22 2.06
CA MET A 8 -8.14 3.01 2.15
C MET A 8 -6.90 3.18 3.05
N CYS A 9 -6.49 4.42 3.35
CA CYS A 9 -5.28 4.71 4.12
C CYS A 9 -5.57 5.30 5.52
N MET A 10 -6.83 5.55 5.85
CA MET A 10 -7.23 6.09 7.15
C MET A 10 -6.97 5.14 8.31
N TYR A 11 -7.00 3.82 8.11
CA TYR A 11 -6.98 2.88 9.22
C TYR A 11 -5.73 3.00 10.12
N GLU A 12 -4.53 3.00 9.53
CA GLU A 12 -3.27 3.15 10.28
C GLU A 12 -3.06 4.56 10.85
N MET A 13 -3.72 5.58 10.27
CA MET A 13 -3.64 6.97 10.72
C MET A 13 -4.62 7.30 11.86
N PHE A 14 -5.76 6.61 11.91
CA PHE A 14 -6.84 6.86 12.88
C PHE A 14 -6.93 5.79 13.98
N MET A 15 -6.32 4.61 13.79
CA MET A 15 -6.22 3.55 14.79
C MET A 15 -4.76 3.11 15.00
N PRO A 16 -3.92 3.94 15.64
CA PRO A 16 -2.49 3.63 15.85
C PRO A 16 -2.25 2.40 16.75
N GLU A 17 -3.25 1.98 17.54
CA GLU A 17 -3.20 0.76 18.34
C GLU A 17 -3.27 -0.50 17.47
N ASP A 18 -3.97 -0.40 16.33
CA ASP A 18 -3.96 -1.46 15.34
C ASP A 18 -2.70 -1.36 14.49
N LYS A 19 -1.94 -2.44 14.55
CA LYS A 19 -0.65 -2.57 13.89
C LYS A 19 -0.72 -3.55 12.72
N GLU A 20 -1.91 -4.04 12.37
CA GLU A 20 -2.18 -4.81 11.16
C GLU A 20 -2.01 -3.93 9.91
N GLN A 21 -1.28 -4.44 8.93
CA GLN A 21 -1.05 -3.76 7.65
C GLN A 21 -2.14 -4.08 6.62
N LEU A 22 -2.85 -5.21 6.80
CA LEU A 22 -3.90 -5.71 5.91
C LEU A 22 -5.11 -6.20 6.73
N ALA A 23 -6.31 -5.86 6.27
CA ALA A 23 -7.56 -6.38 6.86
C ALA A 23 -7.75 -7.89 6.61
N LEU A 24 -7.33 -8.36 5.44
CA LEU A 24 -7.31 -9.78 5.07
C LEU A 24 -5.88 -10.32 5.13
N ALA A 25 -5.74 -11.56 5.59
CA ALA A 25 -4.44 -12.20 5.63
C ALA A 25 -3.95 -12.54 4.22
N MET A 26 -2.72 -12.15 3.91
CA MET A 26 -2.00 -12.55 2.70
C MET A 26 -1.04 -13.67 3.09
N ASN A 27 -1.30 -14.89 2.61
CA ASN A 27 -0.53 -16.08 2.98
C ASN A 27 -0.41 -16.24 4.52
N GLY A 28 -1.54 -16.12 5.23
CA GLY A 28 -1.60 -16.23 6.69
C GLY A 28 -0.99 -15.04 7.46
N LYS A 29 -0.44 -14.03 6.77
CA LYS A 29 0.16 -12.86 7.40
C LYS A 29 -0.71 -11.63 7.24
N LYS A 30 -0.81 -10.85 8.31
CA LYS A 30 -1.43 -9.51 8.30
C LYS A 30 -0.44 -8.38 8.61
N ARG A 31 0.80 -8.74 8.93
CA ARG A 31 1.87 -7.84 9.42
C ARG A 31 3.21 -8.28 8.87
N ASN A 32 4.15 -7.35 8.74
CA ASN A 32 5.49 -7.59 8.17
C ASN A 32 5.39 -8.25 6.78
N ILE A 33 4.46 -7.75 5.95
CA ILE A 33 4.25 -8.24 4.59
C ILE A 33 5.46 -7.86 3.75
N ARG A 34 5.98 -8.81 2.98
CA ARG A 34 7.13 -8.60 2.08
C ARG A 34 6.73 -8.90 0.64
N ARG A 35 7.54 -8.43 -0.32
CA ARG A 35 7.38 -8.75 -1.76
C ARG A 35 7.12 -10.24 -2.02
N LYS A 36 7.87 -11.14 -1.37
CA LYS A 36 7.69 -12.59 -1.56
C LYS A 36 6.29 -13.07 -1.17
N ASP A 37 5.68 -12.46 -0.16
CA ASP A 37 4.35 -12.85 0.31
C ASP A 37 3.28 -12.48 -0.73
N PHE A 38 3.47 -11.37 -1.46
CA PHE A 38 2.65 -11.00 -2.62
C PHE A 38 2.80 -11.98 -3.78
N LEU A 39 4.02 -12.43 -4.08
CA LEU A 39 4.27 -13.37 -5.16
C LEU A 39 3.65 -14.74 -4.88
N VAL A 40 3.83 -15.27 -3.66
CA VAL A 40 3.21 -16.53 -3.25
C VAL A 40 1.68 -16.44 -3.31
N PHE A 41 1.11 -15.35 -2.79
CA PHE A 41 -0.33 -15.14 -2.86
C PHE A 41 -0.86 -15.04 -4.30
N ALA A 42 -0.11 -14.41 -5.20
CA ALA A 42 -0.48 -14.32 -6.60
C ALA A 42 -0.46 -15.70 -7.28
N GLU A 43 0.53 -16.53 -6.98
CA GLU A 43 0.61 -17.92 -7.48
C GLU A 43 -0.56 -18.77 -6.96
N GLU A 44 -0.91 -18.64 -5.67
CA GLU A 44 -2.11 -19.29 -5.09
C GLU A 44 -3.41 -18.82 -5.77
N CYS A 45 -3.48 -17.56 -6.19
CA CYS A 45 -4.59 -17.02 -6.98
C CYS A 45 -4.56 -17.45 -8.47
N GLY A 46 -3.60 -18.28 -8.89
CA GLY A 46 -3.45 -18.74 -10.27
C GLY A 46 -2.83 -17.72 -11.22
N LEU A 47 -2.21 -16.65 -10.70
CA LEU A 47 -1.51 -15.66 -11.50
C LEU A 47 -0.06 -16.09 -11.73
N THR A 48 0.44 -15.84 -12.94
CA THR A 48 1.87 -16.03 -13.21
C THR A 48 2.68 -14.98 -12.45
N ARG A 49 3.90 -15.37 -12.04
CA ARG A 49 4.86 -14.47 -11.41
C ARG A 49 5.12 -13.22 -12.25
N THR A 50 5.23 -13.36 -13.57
CA THR A 50 5.40 -12.22 -14.49
C THR A 50 4.22 -11.25 -14.45
N SER A 51 2.98 -11.75 -14.37
CA SER A 51 1.80 -10.90 -14.21
C SER A 51 1.80 -10.18 -12.86
N ALA A 52 2.13 -10.90 -11.77
CA ALA A 52 2.24 -10.33 -10.44
C ALA A 52 3.29 -9.20 -10.38
N GLU A 53 4.48 -9.43 -10.93
CA GLU A 53 5.56 -8.44 -10.99
C GLU A 53 5.17 -7.22 -11.83
N LYS A 54 4.46 -7.41 -12.96
CA LYS A 54 3.94 -6.30 -13.75
C LYS A 54 2.93 -5.45 -12.99
N MET A 55 2.02 -6.08 -12.25
CA MET A 55 1.05 -5.36 -11.41
C MET A 55 1.76 -4.58 -10.30
N MET A 56 2.73 -5.20 -9.62
CA MET A 56 3.55 -4.52 -8.62
C MET A 56 4.28 -3.31 -9.20
N MET A 57 4.91 -3.47 -10.37
CA MET A 57 5.59 -2.37 -11.07
C MET A 57 4.62 -1.26 -11.47
N ALA A 58 3.39 -1.59 -11.89
CA ALA A 58 2.38 -0.59 -12.22
C ALA A 58 2.05 0.28 -11.01
N VAL A 59 1.90 -0.32 -9.82
CA VAL A 59 1.67 0.41 -8.56
C VAL A 59 2.90 1.26 -8.19
N ILE A 60 4.11 0.71 -8.29
CA ILE A 60 5.35 1.43 -7.98
C ILE A 60 5.53 2.67 -8.88
N LYS A 61 5.20 2.55 -10.18
CA LYS A 61 5.27 3.68 -11.12
C LYS A 61 4.31 4.81 -10.77
N GLN A 62 3.19 4.50 -10.11
CA GLN A 62 2.21 5.48 -9.67
C GLN A 62 2.61 6.23 -8.39
N LYS A 63 3.80 5.96 -7.82
CA LYS A 63 4.34 6.65 -6.62
C LYS A 63 4.07 8.15 -6.61
N ASN A 64 4.56 8.84 -7.64
CA ASN A 64 4.49 10.30 -7.70
C ASN A 64 3.04 10.79 -7.78
N SER A 65 2.18 10.07 -8.49
CA SER A 65 0.75 10.36 -8.54
C SER A 65 0.09 10.19 -7.17
N PHE A 66 0.47 9.18 -6.38
CA PHE A 66 -0.03 9.03 -5.01
C PHE A 66 0.42 10.17 -4.09
N LEU A 67 1.66 10.62 -4.22
CA LEU A 67 2.20 11.75 -3.45
C LEU A 67 1.51 13.07 -3.84
N GLU A 68 1.30 13.31 -5.12
CA GLU A 68 0.57 14.48 -5.62
C GLU A 68 -0.88 14.49 -5.12
N MET A 69 -1.58 13.36 -5.22
CA MET A 69 -2.94 13.24 -4.67
C MET A 69 -2.99 13.44 -3.14
N CYS A 70 -1.95 13.01 -2.41
CA CYS A 70 -1.81 13.29 -0.99
C CYS A 70 -1.68 14.80 -0.73
N GLU A 71 -0.85 15.48 -1.52
CA GLU A 71 -0.62 16.92 -1.38
C GLU A 71 -1.85 17.75 -1.75
N GLU A 72 -2.59 17.37 -2.78
CA GLU A 72 -3.84 18.03 -3.19
C GLU A 72 -5.03 17.73 -2.25
N SER A 73 -4.88 16.76 -1.34
CA SER A 73 -5.95 16.38 -0.43
C SER A 73 -6.25 17.45 0.63
N LEU A 74 -7.46 17.38 1.21
CA LEU A 74 -7.89 18.24 2.33
C LEU A 74 -7.36 17.77 3.70
N LEU A 75 -6.36 16.90 3.73
CA LEU A 75 -5.78 16.41 4.97
C LEU A 75 -4.98 17.51 5.70
N PRO A 76 -4.98 17.55 7.03
CA PRO A 76 -4.05 18.36 7.81
C PRO A 76 -2.59 18.04 7.44
N ALA A 77 -1.70 19.03 7.48
CA ALA A 77 -0.29 18.90 7.08
C ALA A 77 0.42 17.69 7.75
N ARG A 78 0.22 17.52 9.06
CA ARG A 78 0.75 16.37 9.81
C ARG A 78 0.31 15.01 9.23
N LEU A 79 -0.94 14.90 8.78
CA LEU A 79 -1.46 13.67 8.18
C LEU A 79 -0.94 13.47 6.76
N LYS A 80 -0.73 14.55 6.00
CA LYS A 80 -0.07 14.47 4.68
C LYS A 80 1.37 13.96 4.80
N GLU A 81 2.16 14.50 5.72
CA GLU A 81 3.52 14.04 5.98
C GLU A 81 3.55 12.56 6.38
N ARG A 82 2.68 12.16 7.31
CA ARG A 82 2.56 10.76 7.72
C ARG A 82 2.14 9.87 6.55
N PHE A 83 1.24 10.34 5.70
CA PHE A 83 0.74 9.55 4.58
C PHE A 83 1.79 9.39 3.47
N ALA A 84 2.51 10.46 3.14
CA ALA A 84 3.66 10.42 2.23
C ALA A 84 4.72 9.43 2.73
N PHE A 85 5.04 9.45 4.03
CA PHE A 85 5.95 8.49 4.64
C PHE A 85 5.47 7.03 4.48
N LEU A 86 4.17 6.76 4.68
CA LEU A 86 3.61 5.42 4.50
C LEU A 86 3.66 4.95 3.04
N ILE A 87 3.41 5.85 2.08
CA ILE A 87 3.52 5.55 0.64
C ILE A 87 4.96 5.11 0.32
N GLU A 88 5.95 5.88 0.78
CA GLU A 88 7.37 5.58 0.59
C GLU A 88 7.74 4.21 1.17
N GLN A 89 7.44 3.98 2.45
CA GLN A 89 7.75 2.70 3.09
C GLN A 89 7.12 1.49 2.40
N ARG A 90 5.87 1.62 1.95
CA ARG A 90 5.16 0.52 1.27
C ARG A 90 5.73 0.26 -0.12
N ILE A 91 6.14 1.30 -0.84
CA ILE A 91 6.78 1.16 -2.14
C ILE A 91 8.15 0.49 -2.00
N ASP A 92 8.94 0.87 -0.99
CA ASP A 92 10.24 0.23 -0.71
C ASP A 92 10.08 -1.28 -0.46
N ILE A 93 9.07 -1.68 0.31
CA ILE A 93 8.75 -3.10 0.56
C ILE A 93 8.43 -3.85 -0.75
N LEU A 94 7.76 -3.18 -1.70
CA LEU A 94 7.40 -3.77 -2.99
C LEU A 94 8.55 -3.74 -3.98
N GLN A 95 9.48 -2.78 -3.88
CA GLN A 95 10.68 -2.68 -4.73
C GLN A 95 11.77 -3.68 -4.33
N GLY A 96 11.85 -4.03 -3.04
CA GLY A 96 12.88 -4.91 -2.46
C GLY A 96 12.98 -6.31 -3.04
#